data_AF-A0A0G9MW32-F1
#
_entry.id   AF-A0A0G9MW32-F1
#
_cell.length_a   1.000
_cell.length_b   1.000
_cell.length_c   1.000
_cell.angle_alpha   90.00
_cell.angle_beta   90.00
_cell.angle_gamma   90.00
#
_symmetry.space_group_name_H-M   'P 1'
#
loop_
_entity.id
_entity.type
_entity.pdbx_description
1 polymer ?
#
loop_
_entity_poly.entity_id
_entity_poly.type
_entity_poly.pdbx_seq_one_letter_code
_entity_poly.pdbx_strand_id
1 'polypeptide(L)'
;MKTSLIALLALALAPLPAAAQTSDLNPANREVTVPQDITVDQDDGPLTGTVTDDTPWQELGIAIASFATNADVPTPASSSGTGALGLELARIVYNDLRSNGLFRPVGPDALPRPAYAQITAPAWSTWQGRSAELLVQGYVRANADGRLTVGCYLYDVQLQQEQARAGWVVQPSEWRRAAHRCADLVYSRLSGESPFFDSRIAYIAETGPRDARVKRLAIMDSDGANHRFITNGQSTALTPRYSPDYSRIAYLSYVDGNPRIYIYHIDTGRQTLVTQSTNPTFAPRWSPDGRWILYSMAIGGNTDIYRVSAAGGGTPERLTNGPAIEVGGSYSPDGREIVFESDQSGSQQCYVMNADGSNQRRISFFGGRCATPEWSPRGDQIAFTHIAGDFHIAVMSPNGRNMRTLTNAWHDEAPSWAPNGRIIQFFRTERGSGEPSIWQVDLTGENERQLRTPVGASDPAWGPVLP
;
A
#
# COMPACT_ATOMS: atom_id res chain seq x y z
N MET A 1 53.22 -23.78 7.88
CA MET A 1 54.64 -24.05 7.53
C MET A 1 54.82 -23.88 6.03
N LYS A 2 55.97 -23.34 5.59
CA LYS A 2 56.41 -23.10 4.19
C LYS A 2 55.67 -21.93 3.48
N THR A 3 56.28 -20.77 3.14
CA THR A 3 57.45 -20.43 2.27
C THR A 3 57.16 -20.72 0.78
N SER A 4 57.54 -19.95 -0.26
CA SER A 4 58.32 -18.69 -0.47
C SER A 4 58.30 -18.38 -2.00
N LEU A 5 58.71 -17.23 -2.61
CA LEU A 5 58.97 -15.80 -2.29
C LEU A 5 59.35 -15.11 -3.65
N ILE A 6 59.72 -13.81 -3.68
CA ILE A 6 60.59 -13.12 -4.69
C ILE A 6 60.00 -12.79 -6.10
N ALA A 7 60.29 -11.65 -6.76
CA ALA A 7 60.82 -10.32 -6.36
C ALA A 7 60.86 -9.30 -7.53
N LEU A 8 60.93 -7.98 -7.18
CA LEU A 8 61.70 -6.85 -7.79
C LEU A 8 61.68 -6.60 -9.32
N LEU A 9 61.65 -5.34 -9.79
CA LEU A 9 62.73 -4.35 -9.64
C LEU A 9 62.24 -2.88 -9.80
N ALA A 10 63.02 -1.92 -9.29
CA ALA A 10 62.81 -0.48 -9.41
C ALA A 10 63.93 0.17 -10.24
N LEU A 11 63.77 1.45 -10.64
CA LEU A 11 64.82 2.47 -10.49
C LEU A 11 64.25 3.90 -10.63
N ALA A 12 64.99 4.89 -10.12
CA ALA A 12 64.64 6.32 -10.11
C ALA A 12 65.87 7.17 -10.48
N LEU A 13 65.68 8.48 -10.80
CA LEU A 13 66.52 9.62 -10.37
C LEU A 13 66.09 10.95 -11.07
N ALA A 14 66.41 12.09 -10.43
CA ALA A 14 66.11 13.49 -10.85
C ALA A 14 67.45 14.26 -11.09
N PRO A 15 67.64 15.61 -10.94
CA PRO A 15 66.73 16.78 -10.89
C PRO A 15 67.20 18.12 -11.59
N LEU A 16 66.29 19.13 -11.75
CA LEU A 16 66.49 20.63 -11.67
C LEU A 16 67.35 21.41 -12.75
N PRO A 17 67.35 22.78 -12.85
CA PRO A 17 66.26 23.81 -12.72
C PRO A 17 66.34 25.13 -13.61
N ALA A 18 65.31 26.01 -13.48
CA ALA A 18 65.35 27.51 -13.32
C ALA A 18 65.12 28.56 -14.47
N ALA A 19 64.60 29.74 -14.05
CA ALA A 19 64.32 31.07 -14.71
C ALA A 19 63.08 31.17 -15.65
N ALA A 20 62.06 32.07 -15.54
CA ALA A 20 61.89 33.51 -15.15
C ALA A 20 62.25 34.51 -16.29
N GLN A 21 61.52 35.60 -16.65
CA GLN A 21 60.63 36.55 -15.93
C GLN A 21 59.57 37.31 -16.82
N THR A 22 58.51 37.86 -16.17
CA THR A 22 57.76 39.15 -16.36
C THR A 22 57.29 39.72 -17.72
N SER A 23 56.00 40.15 -17.82
CA SER A 23 55.58 41.59 -17.97
C SER A 23 54.04 41.88 -18.12
N ASP A 24 53.42 42.30 -17.01
CA ASP A 24 52.53 43.48 -16.80
C ASP A 24 51.81 44.26 -17.95
N LEU A 25 50.45 44.32 -17.92
CA LEU A 25 49.57 45.52 -17.73
C LEU A 25 48.14 45.45 -18.35
N ASN A 26 47.15 45.95 -17.59
CA ASN A 26 45.71 46.17 -17.88
C ASN A 26 45.49 47.63 -18.42
N PRO A 27 44.29 48.14 -18.81
CA PRO A 27 42.94 47.57 -18.70
C PRO A 27 41.91 47.78 -19.86
N ALA A 28 40.78 47.08 -19.74
CA ALA A 28 39.38 47.55 -19.92
C ALA A 28 38.47 46.70 -20.83
N ASN A 29 37.22 46.56 -20.37
CA ASN A 29 35.99 46.09 -21.03
C ASN A 29 35.72 44.57 -21.20
N ARG A 30 34.66 44.18 -20.47
CA ARG A 30 33.60 43.18 -20.75
C ARG A 30 33.83 41.75 -20.30
N GLU A 31 32.85 41.31 -19.52
CA GLU A 31 32.71 40.07 -18.78
C GLU A 31 32.77 38.83 -19.68
N VAL A 32 33.56 37.84 -19.27
CA VAL A 32 33.37 36.43 -19.62
C VAL A 32 33.62 35.61 -18.36
N THR A 33 32.62 34.82 -17.97
CA THR A 33 32.67 33.95 -16.79
C THR A 33 33.56 32.74 -17.05
N VAL A 34 34.50 32.46 -16.15
CA VAL A 34 35.34 31.25 -16.15
C VAL A 34 35.00 30.42 -14.90
N PRO A 35 34.91 29.07 -14.96
CA PRO A 35 34.38 28.29 -13.85
C PRO A 35 35.29 28.30 -12.61
N GLN A 36 34.67 28.33 -11.44
CA GLN A 36 35.32 27.99 -10.16
C GLN A 36 35.11 26.50 -9.87
N ASP A 37 36.11 25.86 -9.27
CA ASP A 37 36.09 24.44 -8.92
C ASP A 37 34.91 24.08 -8.01
N ILE A 38 34.19 23.01 -8.36
CA ILE A 38 33.22 22.38 -7.46
C ILE A 38 33.98 21.32 -6.66
N THR A 39 34.11 21.56 -5.36
CA THR A 39 34.48 20.53 -4.39
C THR A 39 33.45 19.40 -4.44
N VAL A 40 33.88 18.20 -4.81
CA VAL A 40 33.03 17.00 -4.80
C VAL A 40 32.86 16.55 -3.34
N ASP A 41 31.73 16.91 -2.73
CA ASP A 41 31.28 16.22 -1.51
C ASP A 41 30.90 14.78 -1.87
N GLN A 42 31.45 13.84 -1.11
CA GLN A 42 31.33 12.41 -1.36
C GLN A 42 30.09 11.88 -0.62
N ASP A 43 28.94 11.93 -1.29
CA ASP A 43 27.65 11.52 -0.73
C ASP A 43 27.47 9.98 -0.82
N ASP A 44 28.16 9.24 0.07
CA ASP A 44 28.02 7.79 0.24
C ASP A 44 26.71 7.43 1.00
N GLY A 45 25.57 7.91 0.47
CA GLY A 45 24.22 7.55 0.89
C GLY A 45 23.56 6.55 -0.07
N PRO A 46 22.70 5.62 0.40
CA PRO A 46 21.93 4.77 -0.51
C PRO A 46 20.98 5.64 -1.34
N LEU A 47 20.92 5.39 -2.65
CA LEU A 47 20.08 6.10 -3.62
C LEU A 47 18.60 6.08 -3.19
N THR A 48 18.13 7.14 -2.52
CA THR A 48 16.71 7.34 -2.27
C THR A 48 16.07 7.90 -3.53
N GLY A 49 15.41 7.03 -4.29
CA GLY A 49 14.67 7.44 -5.49
C GLY A 49 13.64 8.52 -5.16
N THR A 50 13.66 9.61 -5.94
CA THR A 50 12.56 10.57 -5.98
C THR A 50 11.30 9.90 -6.52
N VAL A 51 10.13 10.45 -6.16
CA VAL A 51 8.85 10.08 -6.79
C VAL A 51 9.02 10.26 -8.30
N THR A 52 9.00 9.16 -9.05
CA THR A 52 9.14 9.20 -10.50
C THR A 52 7.93 9.93 -11.08
N ASP A 53 8.20 10.85 -11.99
CA ASP A 53 7.19 11.36 -12.90
C ASP A 53 6.64 10.18 -13.71
N ASP A 54 5.43 9.71 -13.36
CA ASP A 54 4.80 8.54 -13.96
C ASP A 54 4.25 8.82 -15.38
N THR A 55 4.47 10.03 -15.93
CA THR A 55 4.07 10.45 -17.29
C THR A 55 4.37 9.43 -18.40
N PRO A 56 5.54 8.74 -18.46
CA PRO A 56 5.81 7.77 -19.54
C PRO A 56 4.82 6.60 -19.62
N TRP A 57 4.19 6.22 -18.51
CA TRP A 57 3.20 5.14 -18.48
C TRP A 57 1.81 5.58 -18.94
N GLN A 58 1.51 6.88 -18.80
CA GLN A 58 0.23 7.44 -19.21
C GLN A 58 0.05 7.54 -20.73
N GLU A 59 1.14 7.42 -21.50
CA GLU A 59 1.11 7.46 -22.97
C GLU A 59 0.84 6.09 -23.62
N LEU A 60 1.13 4.97 -22.94
CA LEU A 60 1.01 3.63 -23.52
C LEU A 60 -0.44 3.20 -23.79
N GLY A 61 -0.74 2.89 -25.05
CA GLY A 61 -2.07 2.48 -25.49
C GLY A 61 -2.41 1.02 -25.17
N ILE A 62 -3.04 0.77 -24.01
CA ILE A 62 -3.46 -0.59 -23.58
C ILE A 62 -4.92 -0.89 -23.99
N ALA A 63 -5.13 -1.85 -24.89
CA ALA A 63 -6.46 -2.37 -25.23
C ALA A 63 -6.80 -3.61 -24.38
N ILE A 64 -7.94 -3.61 -23.69
CA ILE A 64 -8.39 -4.73 -22.82
C ILE A 64 -9.63 -5.36 -23.44
N ALA A 65 -9.45 -6.45 -24.17
CA ALA A 65 -10.54 -7.14 -24.86
C ALA A 65 -11.38 -8.01 -23.91
N SER A 66 -12.63 -8.31 -24.30
CA SER A 66 -13.46 -9.27 -23.57
C SER A 66 -12.80 -10.65 -23.54
N PHE A 67 -12.86 -11.35 -22.41
CA PHE A 67 -12.31 -12.71 -22.32
C PHE A 67 -13.23 -13.66 -23.09
N ALA A 68 -12.66 -14.49 -23.96
CA ALA A 68 -13.42 -15.43 -24.78
C ALA A 68 -13.77 -16.71 -24.01
N THR A 69 -14.63 -17.55 -24.58
CA THR A 69 -14.93 -18.88 -24.03
C THR A 69 -14.98 -19.92 -25.15
N ASN A 70 -14.61 -21.16 -24.85
CA ASN A 70 -14.60 -22.25 -25.84
C ASN A 70 -16.01 -22.79 -26.12
N ALA A 71 -16.92 -22.63 -25.18
CA ALA A 71 -18.35 -22.90 -25.30
C ALA A 71 -19.07 -21.98 -24.31
N ASP A 72 -20.10 -21.26 -24.77
CA ASP A 72 -20.86 -20.36 -23.90
C ASP A 72 -21.88 -21.16 -23.09
N VAL A 73 -21.62 -21.30 -21.78
CA VAL A 73 -22.41 -22.15 -20.88
C VAL A 73 -22.72 -21.43 -19.57
N PRO A 74 -23.96 -21.53 -19.03
CA PRO A 74 -24.29 -20.98 -17.71
C PRO A 74 -23.41 -21.57 -16.61
N THR A 75 -23.09 -20.75 -15.60
CA THR A 75 -22.28 -21.15 -14.44
C THR A 75 -22.87 -20.56 -13.16
N PRO A 76 -22.51 -21.04 -11.96
CA PRO A 76 -22.91 -20.39 -10.71
C PRO A 76 -22.40 -18.95 -10.56
N ALA A 77 -21.36 -18.55 -11.32
CA ALA A 77 -20.84 -17.19 -11.37
C ALA A 77 -21.61 -16.26 -12.32
N SER A 78 -22.26 -16.82 -13.34
CA SER A 78 -23.04 -16.09 -14.36
C SER A 78 -24.08 -17.01 -15.00
N SER A 79 -25.36 -16.75 -14.73
CA SER A 79 -26.49 -17.42 -15.39
C SER A 79 -26.56 -17.08 -16.89
N SER A 80 -26.05 -15.91 -17.29
CA SER A 80 -25.99 -15.43 -18.68
C SER A 80 -24.84 -16.05 -19.50
N GLY A 81 -24.09 -17.00 -18.94
CA GLY A 81 -23.04 -17.74 -19.64
C GLY A 81 -21.61 -17.30 -19.34
N THR A 82 -20.65 -18.13 -19.74
CA THR A 82 -19.21 -17.87 -19.70
C THR A 82 -18.80 -16.72 -20.63
N GLY A 83 -19.53 -16.49 -21.74
CA GLY A 83 -19.32 -15.35 -22.62
C GLY A 83 -19.65 -14.01 -21.94
N ALA A 84 -20.75 -13.95 -21.19
CA ALA A 84 -21.09 -12.79 -20.37
C ALA A 84 -20.09 -12.60 -19.22
N LEU A 85 -19.70 -13.68 -18.54
CA LEU A 85 -18.69 -13.66 -17.48
C LEU A 85 -17.33 -13.15 -17.98
N GLY A 86 -16.95 -13.50 -19.21
CA GLY A 86 -15.73 -13.04 -19.85
C GLY A 86 -15.70 -11.54 -20.15
N LEU A 87 -16.86 -10.92 -20.36
CA LEU A 87 -16.98 -9.46 -20.47
C LEU A 87 -16.80 -8.79 -19.11
N GLU A 88 -17.43 -9.31 -18.04
CA GLU A 88 -17.28 -8.75 -16.69
C GLU A 88 -15.85 -8.91 -16.14
N LEU A 89 -15.19 -10.05 -16.40
CA LEU A 89 -13.76 -10.25 -16.09
C LEU A 89 -12.89 -9.12 -16.71
N ALA A 90 -13.09 -8.83 -17.99
CA ALA A 90 -12.36 -7.79 -18.69
C ALA A 90 -12.67 -6.37 -18.18
N ARG A 91 -13.92 -6.11 -17.73
CA ARG A 91 -14.28 -4.84 -17.09
C ARG A 91 -13.61 -4.62 -15.75
N ILE A 92 -13.42 -5.67 -14.95
CA ILE A 92 -12.64 -5.59 -13.70
C ILE A 92 -11.18 -5.23 -14.02
N VAL A 93 -10.54 -5.97 -14.94
CA VAL A 93 -9.15 -5.69 -15.36
C VAL A 93 -8.99 -4.26 -15.87
N TYR A 94 -9.97 -3.76 -16.63
CA TYR A 94 -10.02 -2.37 -17.09
C TYR A 94 -10.16 -1.37 -15.93
N ASN A 95 -11.07 -1.60 -14.99
CA ASN A 95 -11.29 -0.71 -13.86
C ASN A 95 -10.05 -0.65 -12.94
N ASP A 96 -9.45 -1.80 -12.62
CA ASP A 96 -8.24 -1.90 -11.81
C ASP A 96 -7.10 -1.07 -12.41
N LEU A 97 -6.78 -1.33 -13.69
CA LEU A 97 -5.69 -0.67 -14.41
C LEU A 97 -5.95 0.83 -14.64
N ARG A 98 -7.19 1.23 -14.96
CA ARG A 98 -7.56 2.65 -15.11
C ARG A 98 -7.51 3.38 -13.76
N SER A 99 -7.94 2.72 -12.68
CA SER A 99 -8.10 3.40 -11.40
C SER A 99 -6.74 3.81 -10.80
N ASN A 100 -5.67 3.01 -10.96
CA ASN A 100 -4.39 3.32 -10.34
C ASN A 100 -3.72 4.61 -10.85
N GLY A 101 -4.19 5.20 -11.96
CA GLY A 101 -3.71 6.47 -12.51
C GLY A 101 -2.48 6.38 -13.42
N LEU A 102 -1.76 5.25 -13.40
CA LEU A 102 -0.57 5.03 -14.24
C LEU A 102 -0.91 4.74 -15.70
N PHE A 103 -2.11 4.21 -15.98
CA PHE A 103 -2.50 3.73 -17.30
C PHE A 103 -3.77 4.38 -17.83
N ARG A 104 -3.87 4.54 -19.15
CA ARG A 104 -5.07 5.03 -19.86
C ARG A 104 -5.67 3.96 -20.79
N PRO A 105 -6.14 2.82 -20.27
CA PRO A 105 -6.58 1.70 -21.11
C PRO A 105 -7.89 2.01 -21.84
N VAL A 106 -8.15 1.25 -22.92
CA VAL A 106 -9.45 1.15 -23.59
C VAL A 106 -10.15 -0.13 -23.15
N GLY A 107 -11.38 0.00 -22.64
CA GLY A 107 -12.14 -1.12 -22.06
C GLY A 107 -12.89 -1.98 -23.07
N PRO A 108 -13.35 -3.17 -22.66
CA PRO A 108 -13.88 -4.20 -23.55
C PRO A 108 -15.20 -3.82 -24.24
N ASP A 109 -15.96 -2.88 -23.67
CA ASP A 109 -17.24 -2.42 -24.23
C ASP A 109 -17.08 -1.58 -25.52
N ALA A 110 -15.90 -1.02 -25.77
CA ALA A 110 -15.57 -0.27 -26.98
C ALA A 110 -14.75 -1.10 -28.00
N LEU A 111 -14.45 -2.37 -27.69
CA LEU A 111 -13.49 -3.20 -28.43
C LEU A 111 -14.15 -4.43 -29.07
N PRO A 112 -13.54 -4.98 -30.15
CA PRO A 112 -13.98 -6.25 -30.73
C PRO A 112 -13.90 -7.39 -29.71
N ARG A 113 -14.85 -8.32 -29.77
CA ARG A 113 -14.82 -9.56 -28.97
C ARG A 113 -14.01 -10.63 -29.71
N PRO A 114 -12.81 -11.03 -29.23
CA PRO A 114 -12.04 -12.08 -29.88
C PRO A 114 -12.72 -13.45 -29.74
N ALA A 115 -12.55 -14.31 -30.75
CA ALA A 115 -12.89 -15.72 -30.65
C ALA A 115 -11.86 -16.47 -29.77
N TYR A 116 -12.26 -17.59 -29.17
CA TYR A 116 -11.39 -18.34 -28.26
C TYR A 116 -10.02 -18.74 -28.85
N ALA A 117 -9.97 -19.09 -30.14
CA ALA A 117 -8.72 -19.41 -30.83
C ALA A 117 -7.79 -18.19 -31.03
N GLN A 118 -8.32 -16.97 -31.00
CA GLN A 118 -7.53 -15.74 -31.15
C GLN A 118 -6.82 -15.33 -29.86
N ILE A 119 -7.22 -15.86 -28.70
CA ILE A 119 -6.62 -15.50 -27.39
C ILE A 119 -5.13 -15.86 -27.32
N THR A 120 -4.72 -16.95 -27.97
CA THR A 120 -3.31 -17.38 -28.09
C THR A 120 -2.70 -17.07 -29.46
N ALA A 121 -3.46 -16.46 -30.36
CA ALA A 121 -3.04 -16.09 -31.71
C ALA A 121 -3.82 -14.83 -32.16
N PRO A 122 -3.49 -13.64 -31.62
CA PRO A 122 -4.26 -12.43 -31.85
C PRO A 122 -4.38 -12.08 -33.34
N ALA A 123 -5.55 -11.59 -33.74
CA ALA A 123 -5.76 -11.02 -35.08
C ALA A 123 -5.05 -9.65 -35.19
N TRP A 124 -3.72 -9.64 -35.30
CA TRP A 124 -2.86 -8.45 -35.14
C TRP A 124 -3.33 -7.21 -35.88
N SER A 125 -3.75 -7.35 -37.15
CA SER A 125 -4.26 -6.25 -37.98
C SER A 125 -5.48 -5.53 -37.37
N THR A 126 -6.29 -6.24 -36.57
CA THR A 126 -7.45 -5.67 -35.86
C THR A 126 -7.02 -4.71 -34.76
N TRP A 127 -5.90 -5.00 -34.08
CA TRP A 127 -5.41 -4.23 -32.94
C TRP A 127 -4.46 -3.11 -33.36
N GLN A 128 -3.60 -3.38 -34.37
CA GLN A 128 -2.78 -2.36 -35.04
C GLN A 128 -3.65 -1.25 -35.64
N GLY A 129 -4.76 -1.59 -36.30
CA GLY A 129 -5.73 -0.62 -36.83
C GLY A 129 -6.56 0.15 -35.78
N ARG A 130 -6.25 -0.01 -34.49
CA ARG A 130 -6.88 0.70 -33.36
C ARG A 130 -5.87 1.47 -32.50
N SER A 131 -4.62 1.59 -32.97
CA SER A 131 -3.52 2.20 -32.22
C SER A 131 -3.31 1.60 -30.82
N ALA A 132 -3.60 0.31 -30.66
CA ALA A 132 -3.24 -0.43 -29.46
C ALA A 132 -1.76 -0.83 -29.57
N GLU A 133 -0.95 -0.42 -28.61
CA GLU A 133 0.46 -0.81 -28.48
C GLU A 133 0.57 -2.10 -27.66
N LEU A 134 -0.24 -2.15 -26.60
CA LEU A 134 -0.38 -3.29 -25.71
C LEU A 134 -1.79 -3.85 -25.78
N LEU A 135 -1.90 -5.17 -25.68
CA LEU A 135 -3.17 -5.88 -25.79
C LEU A 135 -3.29 -6.91 -24.66
N VAL A 136 -4.31 -6.73 -23.82
CA VAL A 136 -4.73 -7.72 -22.84
C VAL A 136 -5.86 -8.55 -23.45
N GLN A 137 -5.66 -9.86 -23.52
CA GLN A 137 -6.68 -10.84 -23.87
C GLN A 137 -6.72 -11.97 -22.85
N GLY A 138 -7.83 -12.69 -22.81
CA GLY A 138 -7.98 -13.80 -21.90
C GLY A 138 -9.13 -14.72 -22.28
N TYR A 139 -9.31 -15.77 -21.49
CA TYR A 139 -10.44 -16.66 -21.64
C TYR A 139 -11.03 -17.05 -20.30
N VAL A 140 -12.28 -17.48 -20.30
CA VAL A 140 -12.93 -18.19 -19.19
C VAL A 140 -13.60 -19.46 -19.70
N ARG A 141 -13.41 -20.57 -18.99
CA ARG A 141 -13.97 -21.88 -19.32
C ARG A 141 -14.60 -22.50 -18.08
N ALA A 142 -15.79 -23.07 -18.23
CA ALA A 142 -16.35 -23.96 -17.21
C ALA A 142 -15.69 -25.34 -17.32
N ASN A 143 -15.25 -25.88 -16.19
CA ASN A 143 -14.65 -27.20 -16.09
C ASN A 143 -15.72 -28.24 -15.72
N ALA A 144 -15.48 -29.50 -16.04
CA ALA A 144 -16.40 -30.61 -15.70
C ALA A 144 -16.55 -30.84 -14.18
N ASP A 145 -15.62 -30.33 -13.36
CA ASP A 145 -15.67 -30.38 -11.88
C ASP A 145 -16.40 -29.17 -11.26
N GLY A 146 -17.04 -28.33 -12.07
CA GLY A 146 -17.77 -27.13 -11.62
C GLY A 146 -16.91 -25.90 -11.35
N ARG A 147 -15.57 -26.00 -11.43
CA ARG A 147 -14.67 -24.85 -11.32
C ARG A 147 -14.56 -24.06 -12.63
N LEU A 148 -13.95 -22.89 -12.57
CA LEU A 148 -13.65 -22.06 -13.73
C LEU A 148 -12.15 -22.06 -13.99
N THR A 149 -11.75 -22.21 -15.26
CA THR A 149 -10.37 -21.91 -15.70
C THR A 149 -10.35 -20.55 -16.38
N VAL A 150 -9.64 -19.59 -15.80
CA VAL A 150 -9.41 -18.25 -16.36
C VAL A 150 -7.97 -18.15 -16.84
N GLY A 151 -7.77 -17.74 -18.10
CA GLY A 151 -6.45 -17.45 -18.67
C GLY A 151 -6.32 -15.97 -19.01
N CYS A 152 -5.14 -15.39 -18.83
CA CYS A 152 -4.83 -13.98 -19.07
C CYS A 152 -3.48 -13.87 -19.79
N TYR A 153 -3.42 -13.02 -20.82
CA TYR A 153 -2.28 -12.79 -21.69
C TYR A 153 -2.09 -11.29 -21.92
N LEU A 154 -0.85 -10.84 -21.86
CA LEU A 154 -0.42 -9.51 -22.26
C LEU A 154 0.46 -9.66 -23.51
N TYR A 155 0.10 -8.94 -24.57
CA TYR A 155 0.82 -8.91 -25.84
C TYR A 155 1.34 -7.51 -26.16
N ASP A 156 2.50 -7.46 -26.80
CA ASP A 156 2.95 -6.33 -27.59
C ASP A 156 2.39 -6.48 -29.02
N VAL A 157 1.69 -5.46 -29.51
CA VAL A 157 0.97 -5.48 -30.78
C VAL A 157 1.87 -5.12 -31.98
N GLN A 158 2.96 -4.39 -31.74
CA GLN A 158 3.93 -4.01 -32.76
C GLN A 158 4.94 -5.15 -33.01
N LEU A 159 5.48 -5.72 -31.94
CA LEU A 159 6.39 -6.88 -31.96
C LEU A 159 5.66 -8.21 -32.15
N GLN A 160 4.32 -8.22 -32.03
CA GLN A 160 3.47 -9.42 -32.14
C GLN A 160 3.88 -10.54 -31.15
N GLN A 161 4.27 -10.13 -29.93
CA GLN A 161 4.94 -10.98 -28.95
C GLN A 161 4.17 -11.08 -27.64
N GLU A 162 4.09 -12.29 -27.06
CA GLU A 162 3.62 -12.52 -25.69
C GLU A 162 4.61 -11.91 -24.69
N GLN A 163 4.16 -10.94 -23.90
CA GLN A 163 4.97 -10.27 -22.86
C GLN A 163 4.80 -10.91 -21.49
N ALA A 164 3.61 -11.46 -21.20
CA ALA A 164 3.32 -12.25 -20.02
C ALA A 164 2.05 -13.08 -20.24
N ARG A 165 1.93 -14.19 -19.48
CA ARG A 165 0.68 -14.96 -19.37
C ARG A 165 0.54 -15.58 -17.98
N ALA A 166 -0.70 -15.82 -17.58
CA ALA A 166 -1.03 -16.62 -16.40
C ALA A 166 -2.37 -17.35 -16.60
N GLY A 167 -2.62 -18.35 -15.76
CA GLY A 167 -3.89 -19.05 -15.73
C GLY A 167 -4.20 -19.60 -14.34
N TRP A 168 -5.47 -19.51 -13.95
CA TRP A 168 -5.96 -19.89 -12.63
C TRP A 168 -7.17 -20.80 -12.74
N VAL A 169 -7.24 -21.80 -11.86
CA VAL A 169 -8.45 -22.61 -11.67
C VAL A 169 -9.08 -22.22 -10.35
N VAL A 170 -10.25 -21.56 -10.42
CA VAL A 170 -10.91 -20.93 -9.28
C VAL A 170 -12.31 -21.49 -9.04
N GLN A 171 -12.82 -21.38 -7.81
CA GLN A 171 -14.24 -21.64 -7.56
C GLN A 171 -15.09 -20.58 -8.30
N PRO A 172 -16.35 -20.89 -8.68
CA PRO A 172 -17.23 -19.90 -9.28
C PRO A 172 -17.40 -18.64 -8.45
N SER A 173 -17.38 -18.71 -7.11
CA SER A 173 -17.42 -17.56 -6.20
C SER A 173 -16.17 -16.67 -6.23
N GLU A 174 -15.05 -17.16 -6.77
CA GLU A 174 -13.76 -16.47 -6.80
C GLU A 174 -13.40 -15.91 -8.18
N TRP A 175 -14.35 -15.89 -9.13
CA TRP A 175 -14.11 -15.42 -10.50
C TRP A 175 -13.50 -13.99 -10.54
N ARG A 176 -13.92 -13.11 -9.63
CA ARG A 176 -13.39 -11.74 -9.50
C ARG A 176 -11.89 -11.72 -9.18
N ARG A 177 -11.44 -12.62 -8.29
CA ARG A 177 -10.01 -12.75 -7.94
C ARG A 177 -9.16 -13.09 -9.16
N ALA A 178 -9.68 -13.89 -10.08
CA ALA A 178 -8.96 -14.21 -11.32
C ALA A 178 -8.85 -13.01 -12.28
N ALA A 179 -9.80 -12.06 -12.26
CA ALA A 179 -9.64 -10.78 -12.97
C ALA A 179 -8.61 -9.89 -12.27
N HIS A 180 -8.71 -9.70 -10.95
CA HIS A 180 -7.74 -8.92 -10.19
C HIS A 180 -6.31 -9.46 -10.36
N ARG A 181 -6.11 -10.79 -10.32
CA ARG A 181 -4.82 -11.45 -10.63
C ARG A 181 -4.33 -11.23 -12.07
N CYS A 182 -5.22 -10.97 -13.03
CA CYS A 182 -4.85 -10.56 -14.38
C CYS A 182 -4.46 -9.08 -14.45
N ALA A 183 -5.17 -8.20 -13.73
CA ALA A 183 -4.74 -6.80 -13.58
C ALA A 183 -3.37 -6.72 -12.90
N ASP A 184 -3.13 -7.52 -11.86
CA ASP A 184 -1.85 -7.68 -11.16
C ASP A 184 -0.73 -8.17 -12.09
N LEU A 185 -1.00 -9.16 -12.96
CA LEU A 185 -0.04 -9.64 -13.96
C LEU A 185 0.37 -8.52 -14.92
N VAL A 186 -0.60 -7.77 -15.45
CA VAL A 186 -0.36 -6.67 -16.40
C VAL A 186 0.36 -5.52 -15.71
N TYR A 187 -0.12 -5.11 -14.54
CA TYR A 187 0.46 -4.05 -13.71
C TYR A 187 1.93 -4.34 -13.41
N SER A 188 2.23 -5.51 -12.83
CA SER A 188 3.59 -5.86 -12.40
C SER A 188 4.53 -6.02 -13.60
N ARG A 189 4.03 -6.54 -14.74
CA ARG A 189 4.83 -6.72 -15.95
C ARG A 189 5.24 -5.39 -16.61
N LEU A 190 4.38 -4.37 -16.52
CA LEU A 190 4.58 -3.05 -17.12
C LEU A 190 5.32 -2.09 -16.18
N SER A 191 4.83 -1.92 -14.95
CA SER A 191 5.41 -0.97 -13.98
C SER A 191 6.67 -1.49 -13.27
N GLY A 192 6.90 -2.81 -13.26
CA GLY A 192 7.93 -3.44 -12.44
C GLY A 192 7.59 -3.51 -10.93
N GLU A 193 6.42 -3.05 -10.54
CA GLU A 193 6.00 -2.93 -9.13
C GLU A 193 5.24 -4.17 -8.63
N SER A 194 5.23 -4.36 -7.31
CA SER A 194 4.49 -5.46 -6.68
C SER A 194 2.96 -5.34 -6.90
N PRO A 195 2.25 -6.48 -7.08
CA PRO A 195 0.81 -6.52 -7.26
C PRO A 195 0.05 -6.05 -6.02
N PHE A 196 -1.23 -5.68 -6.19
CA PHE A 196 -2.12 -5.29 -5.10
C PHE A 196 -3.64 -5.38 -5.38
N PHE A 197 -4.09 -5.79 -6.58
CA PHE A 197 -5.52 -5.84 -6.90
C PHE A 197 -6.23 -7.06 -6.30
N ASP A 198 -5.59 -8.25 -6.22
CA ASP A 198 -6.15 -9.39 -5.46
C ASP A 198 -5.89 -9.26 -3.94
N SER A 199 -6.29 -8.11 -3.40
CA SER A 199 -6.25 -7.77 -1.98
C SER A 199 -7.65 -7.43 -1.46
N ARG A 200 -7.76 -7.32 -0.13
CA ARG A 200 -8.99 -7.01 0.59
C ARG A 200 -8.78 -5.90 1.58
N ILE A 201 -9.87 -5.22 1.91
CA ILE A 201 -9.92 -4.15 2.88
C ILE A 201 -10.78 -4.63 4.05
N ALA A 202 -10.28 -4.47 5.27
CA ALA A 202 -11.09 -4.54 6.48
C ALA A 202 -11.36 -3.10 6.91
N TYR A 203 -12.58 -2.81 7.35
CA TYR A 203 -12.96 -1.45 7.72
C TYR A 203 -14.14 -1.45 8.69
N ILE A 204 -14.44 -0.26 9.22
CA ILE A 204 -15.58 -0.04 10.09
C ILE A 204 -16.73 0.55 9.28
N ALA A 205 -17.77 -0.25 9.11
CA ALA A 205 -19.01 0.13 8.45
C ALA A 205 -19.98 0.76 9.44
N GLU A 206 -20.40 2.00 9.15
CA GLU A 206 -21.20 2.84 10.03
C GLU A 206 -22.60 3.10 9.45
N THR A 207 -23.62 3.06 10.32
CA THR A 207 -25.04 3.30 9.97
C THR A 207 -25.79 3.90 11.16
N GLY A 208 -26.95 4.51 10.94
CA GLY A 208 -27.68 5.26 11.97
C GLY A 208 -27.27 6.74 12.01
N PRO A 209 -27.82 7.58 12.90
CA PRO A 209 -27.52 9.02 12.96
C PRO A 209 -26.15 9.30 13.61
N ARG A 210 -25.63 10.52 13.44
CA ARG A 210 -24.28 10.93 13.86
C ARG A 210 -23.96 10.68 15.34
N ASP A 211 -24.95 10.83 16.20
CA ASP A 211 -24.89 10.68 17.66
C ASP A 211 -25.16 9.25 18.15
N ALA A 212 -25.66 8.36 17.28
CA ALA A 212 -25.95 6.96 17.60
C ALA A 212 -25.54 6.01 16.45
N ARG A 213 -24.31 6.16 15.93
CA ARG A 213 -23.76 5.30 14.88
C ARG A 213 -23.55 3.87 15.38
N VAL A 214 -24.15 2.91 14.68
CA VAL A 214 -23.82 1.47 14.81
C VAL A 214 -22.58 1.20 13.96
N LYS A 215 -21.46 0.87 14.62
CA LYS A 215 -20.16 0.59 14.00
C LYS A 215 -19.87 -0.91 13.95
N ARG A 216 -19.70 -1.47 12.75
CA ARG A 216 -19.45 -2.91 12.52
C ARG A 216 -18.13 -3.14 11.81
N LEU A 217 -17.39 -4.16 12.20
CA LEU A 217 -16.32 -4.71 11.36
C LEU A 217 -16.94 -5.29 10.08
N ALA A 218 -16.39 -4.89 8.93
CA ALA A 218 -16.74 -5.41 7.61
C ALA A 218 -15.46 -5.69 6.80
N ILE A 219 -15.59 -6.53 5.77
CA ILE A 219 -14.56 -6.71 4.74
C ILE A 219 -15.14 -6.58 3.34
N MET A 220 -14.28 -6.24 2.37
CA MET A 220 -14.58 -6.13 0.94
C MET A 220 -13.32 -6.40 0.10
N ASP A 221 -13.47 -6.64 -1.20
CA ASP A 221 -12.38 -6.63 -2.18
C ASP A 221 -11.79 -5.19 -2.27
N SER A 222 -10.58 -5.02 -2.82
CA SER A 222 -9.90 -3.71 -2.87
C SER A 222 -10.62 -2.63 -3.70
N ASP A 223 -11.54 -3.03 -4.59
CA ASP A 223 -12.41 -2.15 -5.39
C ASP A 223 -13.77 -1.86 -4.74
N GLY A 224 -14.01 -2.38 -3.53
CA GLY A 224 -15.26 -2.21 -2.76
C GLY A 224 -16.33 -3.27 -3.01
N ALA A 225 -16.11 -4.21 -3.93
CA ALA A 225 -17.03 -5.32 -4.18
C ALA A 225 -16.99 -6.38 -3.05
N ASN A 226 -17.90 -7.37 -3.12
CA ASN A 226 -17.97 -8.49 -2.18
C ASN A 226 -18.04 -8.08 -0.69
N HIS A 227 -18.60 -6.89 -0.42
CA HIS A 227 -18.83 -6.39 0.94
C HIS A 227 -19.62 -7.40 1.80
N ARG A 228 -19.11 -7.67 3.00
CA ARG A 228 -19.84 -8.38 4.06
C ARG A 228 -19.52 -7.86 5.46
N PHE A 229 -20.53 -7.82 6.32
CA PHE A 229 -20.31 -7.62 7.76
C PHE A 229 -19.68 -8.86 8.40
N ILE A 230 -18.76 -8.62 9.35
CA ILE A 230 -18.12 -9.62 10.21
C ILE A 230 -18.74 -9.61 11.61
N THR A 231 -19.07 -8.43 12.13
CA THR A 231 -19.80 -8.26 13.40
C THR A 231 -21.22 -7.76 13.16
N ASN A 232 -22.17 -8.19 14.00
CA ASN A 232 -23.59 -7.83 13.88
C ASN A 232 -23.92 -6.37 14.30
N GLY A 233 -23.05 -5.71 15.05
CA GLY A 233 -23.26 -4.34 15.56
C GLY A 233 -23.93 -4.25 16.94
N GLN A 234 -24.06 -5.34 17.68
CA GLN A 234 -24.46 -5.30 19.10
C GLN A 234 -23.40 -4.66 20.01
N SER A 235 -22.16 -4.59 19.54
CA SER A 235 -21.04 -3.93 20.21
C SER A 235 -20.21 -3.20 19.15
N THR A 236 -19.77 -1.99 19.48
CA THR A 236 -18.92 -1.16 18.62
C THR A 236 -17.65 -1.92 18.25
N ALA A 237 -17.29 -1.93 16.96
CA ALA A 237 -15.97 -2.32 16.48
C ALA A 237 -15.22 -1.08 15.98
N LEU A 238 -13.90 -1.01 16.24
CA LEU A 238 -13.02 0.10 15.84
C LEU A 238 -11.64 -0.40 15.39
N THR A 239 -10.95 0.38 14.56
CA THR A 239 -9.52 0.21 14.24
C THR A 239 -9.08 -1.23 13.87
N PRO A 240 -9.69 -1.88 12.86
CA PRO A 240 -9.27 -3.20 12.42
C PRO A 240 -7.87 -3.18 11.81
N ARG A 241 -7.14 -4.29 11.87
CA ARG A 241 -5.86 -4.53 11.19
C ARG A 241 -5.69 -6.02 10.83
N TYR A 242 -5.43 -6.31 9.56
CA TYR A 242 -5.11 -7.66 9.09
C TYR A 242 -3.79 -8.17 9.69
N SER A 243 -3.71 -9.48 9.92
CA SER A 243 -2.44 -10.18 10.12
C SER A 243 -1.63 -10.22 8.82
N PRO A 244 -0.28 -10.32 8.89
CA PRO A 244 0.57 -10.42 7.71
C PRO A 244 0.26 -11.64 6.82
N ASP A 245 -0.30 -12.70 7.43
CA ASP A 245 -0.71 -13.94 6.77
C ASP A 245 -2.15 -13.93 6.24
N TYR A 246 -2.84 -12.78 6.27
CA TYR A 246 -4.27 -12.61 5.93
C TYR A 246 -5.31 -13.38 6.76
N SER A 247 -4.92 -14.39 7.54
CA SER A 247 -5.83 -15.32 8.21
C SER A 247 -6.70 -14.69 9.30
N ARG A 248 -6.31 -13.52 9.80
CA ARG A 248 -6.84 -12.90 11.03
C ARG A 248 -7.01 -11.40 10.89
N ILE A 249 -7.92 -10.84 11.69
CA ILE A 249 -8.11 -9.39 11.86
C ILE A 249 -8.06 -9.10 13.37
N ALA A 250 -7.12 -8.27 13.81
CA ALA A 250 -7.16 -7.67 15.14
C ALA A 250 -8.06 -6.43 15.10
N TYR A 251 -8.92 -6.22 16.08
CA TYR A 251 -9.81 -5.07 16.16
C TYR A 251 -10.15 -4.73 17.62
N LEU A 252 -10.53 -3.48 17.87
CA LEU A 252 -11.01 -3.04 19.17
C LEU A 252 -12.53 -3.25 19.27
N SER A 253 -13.03 -3.72 20.41
CA SER A 253 -14.48 -3.80 20.65
C SER A 253 -14.87 -3.64 22.13
N TYR A 254 -16.14 -3.29 22.34
CA TYR A 254 -16.76 -2.99 23.64
C TYR A 254 -17.73 -4.10 24.10
N VAL A 255 -17.46 -5.37 23.75
CA VAL A 255 -18.38 -6.51 23.98
C VAL A 255 -18.78 -6.68 25.45
N ASP A 256 -17.89 -6.32 26.38
CA ASP A 256 -18.10 -6.37 27.84
C ASP A 256 -18.15 -4.99 28.51
N GLY A 257 -18.37 -3.93 27.71
CA GLY A 257 -18.38 -2.54 28.16
C GLY A 257 -16.99 -1.87 28.25
N ASN A 258 -15.89 -2.63 28.20
CA ASN A 258 -14.53 -2.08 28.17
C ASN A 258 -13.92 -2.16 26.75
N PRO A 259 -13.14 -1.16 26.31
CA PRO A 259 -12.44 -1.22 25.02
C PRO A 259 -11.30 -2.25 25.08
N ARG A 260 -11.53 -3.41 24.47
CA ARG A 260 -10.65 -4.58 24.46
C ARG A 260 -10.31 -5.04 23.06
N ILE A 261 -9.10 -5.57 22.88
CA ILE A 261 -8.59 -6.04 21.58
C ILE A 261 -8.95 -7.52 21.38
N TYR A 262 -9.61 -7.79 20.26
CA TYR A 262 -10.01 -9.12 19.82
C TYR A 262 -9.29 -9.49 18.52
N ILE A 263 -9.01 -10.77 18.33
CA ILE A 263 -8.58 -11.35 17.05
C ILE A 263 -9.74 -12.18 16.48
N TYR A 264 -10.19 -11.84 15.29
CA TYR A 264 -11.13 -12.61 14.49
C TYR A 264 -10.36 -13.47 13.48
N HIS A 265 -10.64 -14.78 13.45
CA HIS A 265 -10.13 -15.69 12.42
C HIS A 265 -11.09 -15.72 11.22
N ILE A 266 -10.59 -15.41 10.02
CA ILE A 266 -11.44 -15.20 8.84
C ILE A 266 -12.12 -16.49 8.37
N ASP A 267 -11.40 -17.62 8.39
CA ASP A 267 -11.88 -18.90 7.85
C ASP A 267 -12.89 -19.60 8.78
N THR A 268 -12.74 -19.42 10.09
CA THR A 268 -13.52 -20.15 11.11
C THR A 268 -14.58 -19.29 11.80
N GLY A 269 -14.52 -17.97 11.65
CA GLY A 269 -15.36 -17.03 12.38
C GLY A 269 -15.04 -16.90 13.87
N ARG A 270 -14.01 -17.61 14.37
CA ARG A 270 -13.66 -17.63 15.80
C ARG A 270 -13.10 -16.28 16.25
N GLN A 271 -13.64 -15.74 17.34
CA GLN A 271 -13.10 -14.58 18.04
C GLN A 271 -12.30 -15.02 19.27
N THR A 272 -11.15 -14.38 19.51
CA THR A 272 -10.31 -14.58 20.70
C THR A 272 -9.95 -13.24 21.33
N LEU A 273 -10.06 -13.14 22.65
CA LEU A 273 -9.59 -11.97 23.40
C LEU A 273 -8.06 -12.02 23.50
N VAL A 274 -7.37 -10.93 23.13
CA VAL A 274 -5.91 -10.89 23.10
C VAL A 274 -5.32 -10.79 24.50
N THR A 275 -5.86 -9.90 25.33
CA THR A 275 -5.40 -9.63 26.70
C THR A 275 -6.59 -9.48 27.65
N GLN A 276 -6.48 -10.02 28.87
CA GLN A 276 -7.53 -9.98 29.89
C GLN A 276 -7.54 -8.69 30.75
N SER A 277 -6.80 -7.65 30.32
CA SER A 277 -6.68 -6.39 31.07
C SER A 277 -8.03 -5.74 31.38
N THR A 278 -8.18 -5.23 32.61
CA THR A 278 -9.31 -4.37 33.01
C THR A 278 -9.08 -2.91 32.60
N ASN A 279 -7.86 -2.55 32.21
CA ASN A 279 -7.53 -1.21 31.74
C ASN A 279 -7.92 -1.05 30.25
N PRO A 280 -8.37 0.15 29.83
CA PRO A 280 -8.65 0.44 28.43
C PRO A 280 -7.45 0.16 27.51
N THR A 281 -7.71 -0.47 26.37
CA THR A 281 -6.70 -0.78 25.34
C THR A 281 -7.07 -0.14 24.00
N PHE A 282 -6.07 0.19 23.17
CA PHE A 282 -6.25 0.97 21.94
C PHE A 282 -5.26 0.58 20.84
N ALA A 283 -5.59 0.96 19.59
CA ALA A 283 -4.70 0.95 18.43
C ALA A 283 -3.88 -0.34 18.21
N PRO A 284 -4.53 -1.53 18.06
CA PRO A 284 -3.83 -2.78 17.81
C PRO A 284 -3.08 -2.76 16.47
N ARG A 285 -1.88 -3.37 16.46
CA ARG A 285 -1.03 -3.56 15.28
C ARG A 285 -0.31 -4.90 15.35
N TRP A 286 -0.19 -5.58 14.22
CA TRP A 286 0.61 -6.81 14.12
C TRP A 286 2.09 -6.49 13.94
N SER A 287 2.97 -7.32 14.50
CA SER A 287 4.35 -7.42 14.01
C SER A 287 4.39 -8.05 12.61
N PRO A 288 5.40 -7.76 11.76
CA PRO A 288 5.47 -8.30 10.39
C PRO A 288 5.59 -9.82 10.35
N ASP A 289 6.13 -10.42 11.42
CA ASP A 289 6.22 -11.88 11.61
C ASP A 289 4.93 -12.53 12.17
N GLY A 290 3.89 -11.73 12.44
CA GLY A 290 2.59 -12.20 12.95
C GLY A 290 2.61 -12.77 14.38
N ARG A 291 3.72 -12.66 15.12
CA ARG A 291 3.88 -13.24 16.47
C ARG A 291 3.38 -12.32 17.60
N TRP A 292 3.34 -11.02 17.38
CA TRP A 292 3.03 -10.01 18.40
C TRP A 292 1.88 -9.09 17.97
N ILE A 293 1.10 -8.67 18.95
CA ILE A 293 0.22 -7.51 18.86
C ILE A 293 0.85 -6.38 19.68
N LEU A 294 1.22 -5.30 19.01
CA LEU A 294 1.53 -4.00 19.61
C LEU A 294 0.22 -3.26 19.87
N TYR A 295 0.11 -2.59 21.01
CA TYR A 295 -1.09 -1.83 21.39
C TYR A 295 -0.78 -0.81 22.49
N SER A 296 -1.67 0.15 22.70
CA SER A 296 -1.59 1.08 23.83
C SER A 296 -2.55 0.67 24.95
N MET A 297 -2.17 0.93 26.20
CA MET A 297 -3.01 0.65 27.37
C MET A 297 -2.93 1.80 28.38
N ALA A 298 -4.11 2.28 28.80
CA ALA A 298 -4.21 3.41 29.74
C ALA A 298 -4.28 2.93 31.19
N ILE A 299 -3.27 3.24 32.01
CA ILE A 299 -3.20 2.88 33.43
C ILE A 299 -3.05 4.16 34.27
N GLY A 300 -3.98 4.38 35.21
CA GLY A 300 -3.89 5.49 36.17
C GLY A 300 -3.92 6.89 35.55
N GLY A 301 -4.41 7.04 34.32
CA GLY A 301 -4.43 8.29 33.57
C GLY A 301 -3.25 8.47 32.61
N ASN A 302 -2.19 7.67 32.71
CA ASN A 302 -1.13 7.59 31.69
C ASN A 302 -1.50 6.58 30.61
N THR A 303 -0.96 6.72 29.39
CA THR A 303 -1.07 5.70 28.34
C THR A 303 0.32 5.34 27.86
N ASP A 304 0.64 4.06 27.89
CA ASP A 304 1.92 3.51 27.45
C ASP A 304 1.72 2.48 26.35
N ILE A 305 2.79 2.18 25.62
CA ILE A 305 2.82 1.16 24.57
C ILE A 305 3.25 -0.19 25.16
N TYR A 306 2.54 -1.24 24.76
CA TYR A 306 2.76 -2.62 25.15
C TYR A 306 2.80 -3.53 23.92
N ARG A 307 3.43 -4.70 24.06
CA ARG A 307 3.23 -5.84 23.15
C ARG A 307 2.77 -7.08 23.90
N VAL A 308 2.09 -7.98 23.20
CA VAL A 308 1.63 -9.27 23.74
C VAL A 308 1.61 -10.31 22.62
N SER A 309 1.76 -11.60 22.95
CA SER A 309 1.71 -12.66 21.94
C SER A 309 0.37 -12.70 21.22
N ALA A 310 0.41 -12.73 19.88
CA ALA A 310 -0.77 -12.84 19.02
C ALA A 310 -1.45 -14.22 19.06
N ALA A 311 -0.91 -15.19 19.82
CA ALA A 311 -1.62 -16.42 20.19
C ALA A 311 -2.76 -16.17 21.20
N GLY A 312 -2.75 -15.01 21.88
CA GLY A 312 -3.69 -14.63 22.93
C GLY A 312 -3.32 -15.20 24.30
N GLY A 313 -3.81 -14.55 25.37
CA GLY A 313 -3.64 -15.01 26.75
C GLY A 313 -2.22 -14.88 27.33
N GLY A 314 -1.29 -14.27 26.58
CA GLY A 314 0.06 -13.96 27.07
C GLY A 314 0.10 -12.77 28.03
N THR A 315 1.16 -12.68 28.82
CA THR A 315 1.45 -11.50 29.67
C THR A 315 1.87 -10.31 28.79
N PRO A 316 1.31 -9.11 29.01
CA PRO A 316 1.78 -7.88 28.38
C PRO A 316 3.22 -7.52 28.76
N GLU A 317 4.01 -7.12 27.76
CA GLU A 317 5.33 -6.53 27.93
C GLU A 317 5.22 -5.02 27.65
N ARG A 318 5.68 -4.19 28.58
CA ARG A 318 5.64 -2.71 28.50
C ARG A 318 6.88 -2.20 27.77
N LEU A 319 6.69 -1.41 26.70
CA LEU A 319 7.76 -0.87 25.86
C LEU A 319 8.10 0.60 26.17
N THR A 320 7.11 1.38 26.60
CA THR A 320 7.31 2.76 27.10
C THR A 320 6.90 2.85 28.56
N ASN A 321 7.60 3.67 29.36
CA ASN A 321 7.35 3.79 30.81
C ASN A 321 7.51 5.22 31.35
N GLY A 322 7.33 6.21 30.47
CA GLY A 322 7.46 7.62 30.80
C GLY A 322 6.22 8.22 31.48
N PRO A 323 6.30 9.51 31.86
CA PRO A 323 5.15 10.30 32.31
C PRO A 323 4.39 10.96 31.13
N ALA A 324 4.73 10.59 29.89
CA ALA A 324 4.14 11.11 28.67
C ALA A 324 3.07 10.12 28.15
N ILE A 325 2.21 10.63 27.28
CA ILE A 325 1.16 9.84 26.63
C ILE A 325 1.73 9.27 25.34
N GLU A 326 1.90 7.93 25.29
CA GLU A 326 2.32 7.21 24.09
C GLU A 326 1.18 6.38 23.48
N VAL A 327 0.89 6.64 22.20
CA VAL A 327 -0.24 6.03 21.48
C VAL A 327 0.18 5.35 20.19
N GLY A 328 -0.32 4.12 20.03
CA GLY A 328 -0.39 3.41 18.75
C GLY A 328 0.95 3.22 18.06
N GLY A 329 0.91 3.24 16.72
CA GLY A 329 2.09 3.10 15.89
C GLY A 329 1.98 2.08 14.77
N SER A 330 3.13 1.57 14.36
CA SER A 330 3.31 0.37 13.54
C SER A 330 4.78 -0.07 13.57
N TYR A 331 5.06 -1.32 13.25
CA TYR A 331 6.43 -1.80 13.05
C TYR A 331 6.96 -1.36 11.67
N SER A 332 8.27 -1.16 11.57
CA SER A 332 8.98 -1.24 10.29
C SER A 332 8.77 -2.63 9.65
N PRO A 333 8.80 -2.77 8.31
CA PRO A 333 8.53 -4.05 7.66
C PRO A 333 9.56 -5.16 7.98
N ASP A 334 10.77 -4.79 8.40
CA ASP A 334 11.78 -5.73 8.92
C ASP A 334 11.61 -6.08 10.41
N GLY A 335 10.63 -5.46 11.09
CA GLY A 335 10.30 -5.69 12.49
C GLY A 335 11.31 -5.14 13.50
N ARG A 336 12.26 -4.30 13.07
CA ARG A 336 13.36 -3.79 13.94
C ARG A 336 13.02 -2.52 14.69
N GLU A 337 12.25 -1.62 14.07
CA GLU A 337 11.79 -0.37 14.67
C GLU A 337 10.26 -0.35 14.79
N ILE A 338 9.76 0.53 15.65
CA ILE A 338 8.34 0.87 15.81
C ILE A 338 8.25 2.39 15.65
N VAL A 339 7.40 2.88 14.75
CA VAL A 339 6.94 4.29 14.77
C VAL A 339 5.74 4.40 15.70
N PHE A 340 5.65 5.47 16.48
CA PHE A 340 4.58 5.70 17.44
C PHE A 340 4.35 7.20 17.71
N GLU A 341 3.28 7.53 18.43
CA GLU A 341 2.98 8.90 18.87
C GLU A 341 3.45 9.10 20.32
N SER A 342 4.08 10.24 20.63
CA SER A 342 4.35 10.65 22.02
C SER A 342 4.25 12.15 22.19
N ASP A 343 3.76 12.60 23.34
CA ASP A 343 3.74 14.01 23.75
C ASP A 343 4.92 14.43 24.64
N GLN A 344 5.94 13.58 24.81
CA GLN A 344 7.13 13.85 25.64
C GLN A 344 7.85 15.18 25.33
N SER A 345 7.71 15.71 24.11
CA SER A 345 8.22 17.03 23.71
C SER A 345 7.19 18.17 23.79
N GLY A 346 6.18 18.04 24.66
CA GLY A 346 5.17 19.05 24.99
C GLY A 346 3.93 19.06 24.08
N SER A 347 3.98 18.37 22.94
CA SER A 347 2.83 18.11 22.07
C SER A 347 3.01 16.76 21.38
N GLN A 348 1.91 16.14 20.95
CA GLN A 348 1.88 14.87 20.23
C GLN A 348 2.68 14.94 18.91
N GLN A 349 3.71 14.11 18.80
CA GLN A 349 4.65 14.06 17.68
C GLN A 349 4.95 12.60 17.31
N CYS A 350 5.44 12.38 16.08
CA CYS A 350 5.94 11.08 15.65
C CYS A 350 7.31 10.82 16.27
N TYR A 351 7.44 9.67 16.93
CA TYR A 351 8.68 9.09 17.44
C TYR A 351 8.92 7.73 16.81
N VAL A 352 10.15 7.24 16.88
CA VAL A 352 10.49 5.85 16.60
C VAL A 352 11.37 5.27 17.71
N MET A 353 11.32 3.96 17.89
CA MET A 353 12.11 3.19 18.85
C MET A 353 12.47 1.83 18.26
N ASN A 354 13.45 1.15 18.85
CA ASN A 354 13.69 -0.27 18.59
C ASN A 354 12.44 -1.09 19.00
N ALA A 355 12.25 -2.26 18.39
CA ALA A 355 11.12 -3.15 18.69
C ALA A 355 11.03 -3.66 20.15
N ASP A 356 12.09 -3.46 20.95
CA ASP A 356 12.17 -3.75 22.39
C ASP A 356 11.87 -2.53 23.30
N GLY A 357 11.53 -1.37 22.72
CA GLY A 357 11.24 -0.13 23.45
C GLY A 357 12.44 0.80 23.66
N SER A 358 13.66 0.37 23.34
CA SER A 358 14.88 1.18 23.49
C SER A 358 15.09 2.19 22.34
N ASN A 359 16.04 3.12 22.50
CA ASN A 359 16.39 4.14 21.48
C ASN A 359 15.23 5.04 21.00
N GLN A 360 14.28 5.37 21.88
CA GLN A 360 13.19 6.31 21.59
C GLN A 360 13.73 7.67 21.11
N ARG A 361 13.35 8.09 19.90
CA ARG A 361 13.79 9.34 19.27
C ARG A 361 12.65 10.00 18.49
N ARG A 362 12.52 11.33 18.60
CA ARG A 362 11.56 12.12 17.83
C ARG A 362 11.98 12.19 16.36
N ILE A 363 11.02 12.13 15.44
CA ILE A 363 11.27 12.30 14.00
C ILE A 363 10.46 13.43 13.34
N SER A 364 9.31 13.86 13.88
CA SER A 364 8.55 14.97 13.28
C SER A 364 9.00 16.36 13.75
N PHE A 365 9.38 17.24 12.82
CA PHE A 365 9.84 18.62 13.11
C PHE A 365 9.15 19.69 12.24
N PHE A 366 8.03 19.35 11.59
CA PHE A 366 7.34 20.14 10.56
C PHE A 366 6.19 21.05 11.07
N GLY A 367 6.02 21.18 12.39
CA GLY A 367 4.91 21.94 13.00
C GLY A 367 3.57 21.19 12.99
N GLY A 368 2.62 21.63 13.82
CA GLY A 368 1.40 20.84 14.09
C GLY A 368 1.69 19.57 14.89
N ARG A 369 0.76 18.61 14.86
CA ARG A 369 0.87 17.29 15.53
C ARG A 369 0.89 16.16 14.51
N CYS A 370 1.45 15.02 14.90
CA CYS A 370 1.37 13.76 14.17
C CYS A 370 0.45 12.79 14.93
N ALA A 371 -0.46 12.13 14.22
CA ALA A 371 -1.34 11.09 14.74
C ALA A 371 -1.43 9.90 13.76
N THR A 372 -1.74 8.71 14.28
CA THR A 372 -1.90 7.44 13.54
C THR A 372 -0.77 7.14 12.52
N PRO A 373 0.53 7.13 12.92
CA PRO A 373 1.62 6.85 12.00
C PRO A 373 1.67 5.37 11.58
N GLU A 374 1.77 5.12 10.28
CA GLU A 374 1.88 3.80 9.67
C GLU A 374 3.10 3.72 8.72
N TRP A 375 3.99 2.75 8.97
CA TRP A 375 5.19 2.50 8.16
C TRP A 375 4.80 1.87 6.82
N SER A 376 5.40 2.37 5.73
CA SER A 376 5.28 1.79 4.39
C SER A 376 5.75 0.32 4.41
N PRO A 377 5.06 -0.60 3.70
CA PRO A 377 5.54 -1.98 3.55
C PRO A 377 6.87 -2.07 2.79
N ARG A 378 7.29 -1.01 2.08
CA ARG A 378 8.62 -0.88 1.46
C ARG A 378 9.71 -0.43 2.44
N GLY A 379 9.33 0.10 3.60
CA GLY A 379 10.23 0.62 4.63
C GLY A 379 10.74 2.06 4.39
N ASP A 380 10.46 2.63 3.22
CA ASP A 380 11.00 3.90 2.72
C ASP A 380 10.32 5.17 3.26
N GLN A 381 9.06 5.04 3.69
CA GLN A 381 8.18 6.13 4.10
C GLN A 381 7.35 5.77 5.33
N ILE A 382 6.87 6.80 6.03
CA ILE A 382 5.89 6.74 7.12
C ILE A 382 4.74 7.67 6.72
N ALA A 383 3.53 7.11 6.60
CA ALA A 383 2.31 7.89 6.45
C ALA A 383 1.76 8.25 7.83
N PHE A 384 1.13 9.41 7.98
CA PHE A 384 0.52 9.85 9.23
C PHE A 384 -0.56 10.89 8.97
N THR A 385 -1.43 11.09 9.95
CA THR A 385 -2.36 12.22 10.00
C THR A 385 -1.63 13.43 10.55
N HIS A 386 -1.45 14.45 9.71
CA HIS A 386 -0.92 15.74 10.08
C HIS A 386 -2.06 16.63 10.58
N ILE A 387 -1.96 17.10 11.83
CA ILE A 387 -2.98 17.96 12.44
C ILE A 387 -2.39 19.36 12.62
N ALA A 388 -2.77 20.28 11.74
CA ALA A 388 -2.27 21.66 11.68
C ALA A 388 -3.44 22.67 11.58
N GLY A 389 -4.53 22.39 12.31
CA GLY A 389 -5.83 23.01 12.13
C GLY A 389 -6.81 21.94 11.70
N ASP A 390 -6.91 21.75 10.39
CA ASP A 390 -7.58 20.61 9.77
C ASP A 390 -6.67 19.35 9.80
N PHE A 391 -7.23 18.19 9.43
CA PHE A 391 -6.52 16.90 9.44
C PHE A 391 -6.25 16.47 8.00
N HIS A 392 -5.00 16.18 7.68
CA HIS A 392 -4.55 15.80 6.35
C HIS A 392 -3.70 14.54 6.39
N ILE A 393 -3.67 13.77 5.30
CA ILE A 393 -2.70 12.68 5.16
C ILE A 393 -1.38 13.24 4.66
N ALA A 394 -0.30 12.87 5.33
CA ALA A 394 1.06 13.26 4.96
C ALA A 394 2.00 12.04 5.02
N VAL A 395 3.13 12.16 4.32
CA VAL A 395 4.21 11.18 4.34
C VAL A 395 5.55 11.84 4.61
N MET A 396 6.47 11.12 5.24
CA MET A 396 7.88 11.52 5.45
C MET A 396 8.81 10.30 5.38
N SER A 397 10.11 10.49 5.27
CA SER A 397 11.07 9.38 5.41
C SER A 397 11.23 8.95 6.89
N PRO A 398 11.66 7.70 7.19
CA PRO A 398 11.85 7.20 8.57
C PRO A 398 12.80 8.00 9.48
N ASN A 399 13.64 8.86 8.89
CA ASN A 399 14.51 9.78 9.60
C ASN A 399 13.89 11.18 9.84
N GLY A 400 12.61 11.38 9.48
CA GLY A 400 11.87 12.63 9.70
C GLY A 400 12.01 13.69 8.59
N ARG A 401 12.78 13.41 7.53
CA ARG A 401 12.98 14.33 6.40
C ARG A 401 11.87 14.18 5.34
N ASN A 402 11.91 15.06 4.34
CA ASN A 402 11.08 14.99 3.12
C ASN A 402 9.57 14.87 3.41
N MET A 403 9.10 15.52 4.47
CA MET A 403 7.68 15.57 4.79
C MET A 403 6.92 16.32 3.69
N ARG A 404 5.85 15.69 3.18
CA ARG A 404 4.89 16.29 2.24
C ARG A 404 3.48 15.86 2.58
N THR A 405 2.53 16.77 2.41
CA THR A 405 1.10 16.52 2.57
C THR A 405 0.53 16.04 1.23
N LEU A 406 -0.32 15.00 1.27
CA LEU A 406 -0.94 14.36 0.10
C LEU A 406 -2.41 14.74 -0.09
N THR A 407 -3.11 15.21 0.96
CA THR A 407 -4.53 15.58 0.89
C THR A 407 -4.78 16.96 1.52
N ASN A 408 -5.88 17.61 1.18
CA ASN A 408 -6.15 18.99 1.62
C ASN A 408 -7.58 19.23 2.13
N ALA A 409 -8.34 18.16 2.40
CA ALA A 409 -9.70 18.27 2.91
C ALA A 409 -9.73 18.40 4.44
N TRP A 410 -10.94 18.60 4.97
CA TRP A 410 -11.17 19.02 6.36
C TRP A 410 -10.75 17.98 7.43
N HIS A 411 -10.99 16.69 7.18
CA HIS A 411 -10.89 15.66 8.21
C HIS A 411 -10.46 14.30 7.65
N ASP A 412 -9.23 14.26 7.12
CA ASP A 412 -8.63 13.07 6.53
C ASP A 412 -7.70 12.40 7.54
N GLU A 413 -8.03 11.18 7.96
CA GLU A 413 -7.32 10.52 9.06
C GLU A 413 -7.18 8.99 8.94
N ALA A 414 -6.35 8.43 9.82
CA ALA A 414 -6.02 7.01 9.93
C ALA A 414 -5.55 6.38 8.59
N PRO A 415 -4.37 6.78 8.08
CA PRO A 415 -3.82 6.22 6.85
C PRO A 415 -3.59 4.70 6.99
N SER A 416 -3.74 3.99 5.88
CA SER A 416 -3.35 2.59 5.73
C SER A 416 -2.77 2.32 4.34
N TRP A 417 -1.61 1.65 4.29
CA TRP A 417 -0.91 1.40 3.03
C TRP A 417 -1.48 0.23 2.24
N ALA A 418 -1.66 0.41 0.93
CA ALA A 418 -1.74 -0.72 -0.01
C ALA A 418 -0.49 -1.61 0.12
N PRO A 419 -0.60 -2.93 -0.09
CA PRO A 419 0.49 -3.87 0.21
C PRO A 419 1.76 -3.65 -0.64
N ASN A 420 1.64 -2.98 -1.79
CA ASN A 420 2.77 -2.60 -2.62
C ASN A 420 3.43 -1.25 -2.24
N GLY A 421 2.85 -0.49 -1.31
CA GLY A 421 3.36 0.81 -0.84
C GLY A 421 3.18 2.01 -1.79
N ARG A 422 2.35 1.94 -2.84
CA ARG A 422 2.10 3.11 -3.74
C ARG A 422 0.85 3.92 -3.45
N ILE A 423 -0.17 3.31 -2.83
CA ILE A 423 -1.46 3.93 -2.55
C ILE A 423 -1.69 3.94 -1.04
N ILE A 424 -2.21 5.05 -0.51
CA ILE A 424 -2.65 5.17 0.87
C ILE A 424 -4.18 5.27 0.88
N GLN A 425 -4.81 4.40 1.66
CA GLN A 425 -6.20 4.58 2.09
C GLN A 425 -6.26 5.44 3.33
N PHE A 426 -7.35 6.17 3.48
CA PHE A 426 -7.70 6.91 4.69
C PHE A 426 -9.22 7.02 4.78
N PHE A 427 -9.75 7.55 5.87
CA PHE A 427 -11.15 7.97 5.90
C PHE A 427 -11.30 9.48 6.05
N ARG A 428 -12.38 9.99 5.44
CA ARG A 428 -12.79 11.39 5.45
C ARG A 428 -14.14 11.50 6.14
N THR A 429 -14.22 12.30 7.18
CA THR A 429 -15.49 12.61 7.85
C THR A 429 -16.10 13.89 7.27
N GLU A 430 -17.32 13.80 6.71
CA GLU A 430 -17.99 14.96 6.13
C GLU A 430 -18.39 16.00 7.21
N ARG A 431 -18.16 17.28 6.91
CA ARG A 431 -18.47 18.39 7.82
C ARG A 431 -19.98 18.51 8.01
N GLY A 432 -20.43 18.52 9.26
CA GLY A 432 -21.84 18.67 9.63
C GLY A 432 -22.56 17.33 9.80
N SER A 433 -22.75 16.58 8.72
CA SER A 433 -23.38 15.24 8.75
C SER A 433 -22.59 14.25 9.62
N GLY A 434 -21.26 14.37 9.64
CA GLY A 434 -20.37 13.39 10.26
C GLY A 434 -20.42 12.03 9.56
N GLU A 435 -20.75 12.01 8.26
CA GLU A 435 -20.75 10.78 7.44
C GLU A 435 -19.31 10.40 7.10
N PRO A 436 -18.82 9.21 7.50
CA PRO A 436 -17.46 8.77 7.18
C PRO A 436 -17.43 8.09 5.81
N SER A 437 -16.34 8.29 5.06
CA SER A 437 -16.12 7.66 3.76
C SER A 437 -14.66 7.26 3.58
N ILE A 438 -14.38 6.14 2.90
CA ILE A 438 -13.01 5.74 2.57
C ILE A 438 -12.55 6.43 1.29
N TRP A 439 -11.32 6.92 1.31
CA TRP A 439 -10.64 7.54 0.18
C TRP A 439 -9.29 6.86 -0.07
N GLN A 440 -8.79 7.02 -1.28
CA GLN A 440 -7.51 6.51 -1.77
C GLN A 440 -6.75 7.68 -2.40
N VAL A 441 -5.45 7.79 -2.13
CA VAL A 441 -4.54 8.72 -2.80
C VAL A 441 -3.22 8.01 -3.08
N ASP A 442 -2.56 8.37 -4.18
CA ASP A 442 -1.23 7.89 -4.52
C ASP A 442 -0.12 8.75 -3.88
N LEU A 443 1.14 8.38 -4.09
CA LEU A 443 2.29 9.08 -3.50
C LEU A 443 2.60 10.46 -4.11
N THR A 444 1.99 10.83 -5.24
CA THR A 444 2.06 12.19 -5.80
C THR A 444 1.09 13.15 -5.10
N GLY A 445 -0.07 12.65 -4.64
CA GLY A 445 -1.19 13.46 -4.16
C GLY A 445 -2.20 13.83 -5.24
N GLU A 446 -2.00 13.42 -6.50
CA GLU A 446 -2.85 13.83 -7.64
C GLU A 446 -4.02 12.87 -7.91
N ASN A 447 -3.85 11.55 -7.68
CA ASN A 447 -4.89 10.56 -7.92
C ASN A 447 -5.76 10.32 -6.66
N GLU A 448 -6.27 11.40 -6.07
CA GLU A 448 -7.20 11.32 -4.94
C GLU A 448 -8.61 10.91 -5.42
N ARG A 449 -9.19 9.87 -4.81
CA ARG A 449 -10.56 9.43 -5.09
C ARG A 449 -11.28 8.77 -3.91
N GLN A 450 -12.60 8.83 -3.91
CA GLN A 450 -13.44 8.10 -2.98
C GLN A 450 -13.57 6.62 -3.39
N LEU A 451 -13.40 5.70 -2.45
CA LEU A 451 -13.81 4.31 -2.62
C LEU A 451 -15.30 4.18 -2.27
N ARG A 452 -16.11 3.67 -3.19
CA ARG A 452 -17.56 3.55 -3.00
C ARG A 452 -17.87 2.39 -2.07
N THR A 453 -18.51 2.67 -0.93
CA THR A 453 -18.96 1.68 0.04
C THR A 453 -20.50 1.65 0.14
N PRO A 454 -21.13 0.51 0.52
CA PRO A 454 -22.60 0.43 0.60
C PRO A 454 -23.23 1.27 1.72
N VAL A 455 -22.43 1.68 2.71
CA VAL A 455 -22.77 2.48 3.88
C VAL A 455 -21.55 3.35 4.25
N GLY A 456 -21.68 4.26 5.23
CA GLY A 456 -20.56 5.02 5.76
C GLY A 456 -19.40 4.12 6.20
N ALA A 457 -18.17 4.58 6.02
CA ALA A 457 -16.98 3.75 6.14
C ALA A 457 -15.78 4.52 6.75
N SER A 458 -15.23 4.00 7.84
CA SER A 458 -14.11 4.55 8.60
C SER A 458 -13.05 3.48 8.91
N ASP A 459 -11.92 3.89 9.50
CA ASP A 459 -10.81 3.02 9.94
C ASP A 459 -10.40 1.94 8.91
N PRO A 460 -9.99 2.30 7.68
CA PRO A 460 -9.54 1.31 6.71
C PRO A 460 -8.29 0.58 7.20
N ALA A 461 -8.18 -0.67 6.77
CA ALA A 461 -6.99 -1.50 6.86
C ALA A 461 -6.88 -2.32 5.58
N TRP A 462 -5.97 -1.89 4.71
CA TRP A 462 -5.63 -2.64 3.51
C TRP A 462 -4.83 -3.89 3.93
N GLY A 463 -5.22 -5.06 3.43
CA GLY A 463 -4.48 -6.29 3.69
C GLY A 463 -3.29 -6.50 2.73
N PRO A 464 -2.53 -7.60 2.92
CA PRO A 464 -1.49 -8.08 1.99
C PRO A 464 -1.99 -8.33 0.54
N VAL A 465 -1.24 -9.09 -0.27
CA VAL A 465 -1.81 -9.80 -1.44
C VAL A 465 -2.16 -11.24 -1.02
N LEU A 466 -3.29 -11.77 -1.49
CA LEU A 466 -3.70 -13.14 -1.18
C LEU A 466 -2.82 -14.16 -1.93
N PRO A 467 -2.23 -15.17 -1.24
CA PRO A 467 -1.42 -16.24 -1.87
C PRO A 467 -2.13 -16.99 -3.01
#